data_AF-A0A847JY25-F1
#
_entry.id   AF-A0A847JY25-F1
#
_cell.length_a   1.000
_cell.length_b   1.000
_cell.length_c   1.000
_cell.angle_alpha   90.00
_cell.angle_beta   90.00
_cell.angle_gamma   90.00
#
_symmetry.space_group_name_H-M   'P 1'
#
loop_
_entity.id
_entity.type
_entity.pdbx_description
1 polymer ?
#
loop_
_entity_poly.entity_id
_entity_poly.type
_entity_poly.pdbx_seq_one_letter_code
_entity_poly.pdbx_strand_id
1 'polypeptide(L)'
;MNRSMQRQRSLFALSSQLFAVVSCLLALAWLLLPAPALAAEKPVTIEMKIEGRGAVMLELYPSDAPKTVAHMVDLCKRKFYNGILVHRVEPGFVVQAGDPKTKELKPAELAAMSDRKKMELQIGAGGSGKNIPFEVNDKTHKPGTMAMALSRPRSDTGDSQWFINLEANHQLDGDYCVFGKVIKGMDVVRKIRVGDRISSMQVVTKKAGAKRN
;
A
#
# COMPACT_ATOMS: atom_id res chain seq x y z
N MET A 1 -80.78 -34.91 9.33
CA MET A 1 -79.74 -34.70 8.30
C MET A 1 -78.64 -33.86 8.93
N ASN A 2 -77.67 -34.53 9.57
CA ASN A 2 -77.10 -34.07 10.83
C ASN A 2 -75.58 -34.35 10.89
N ARG A 3 -74.80 -33.32 11.26
CA ARG A 3 -73.51 -33.37 11.98
C ARG A 3 -72.21 -33.89 11.33
N SER A 4 -72.17 -34.38 10.09
CA SER A 4 -70.88 -34.86 9.52
C SER A 4 -70.02 -33.80 8.80
N MET A 5 -70.62 -32.73 8.26
CA MET A 5 -69.89 -31.74 7.44
C MET A 5 -69.28 -30.57 8.23
N GLN A 6 -69.53 -30.47 9.53
CA GLN A 6 -69.03 -29.37 10.36
C GLN A 6 -67.76 -29.73 11.14
N ARG A 7 -67.32 -30.99 11.10
CA ARG A 7 -66.08 -31.47 11.77
C ARG A 7 -64.83 -31.52 10.89
N GLN A 8 -64.96 -31.31 9.58
CA GLN A 8 -63.80 -31.37 8.67
C GLN A 8 -63.14 -30.01 8.41
N ARG A 9 -63.75 -28.89 8.81
CA ARG A 9 -63.18 -27.55 8.61
C ARG A 9 -62.24 -27.09 9.73
N SER A 10 -62.18 -27.81 10.85
CA SER A 10 -61.39 -27.40 12.03
C SER A 10 -59.96 -27.95 12.06
N LEU A 11 -59.63 -28.94 11.22
CA LEU A 11 -58.31 -29.61 11.25
C LEU A 11 -57.29 -29.01 10.27
N PHE A 12 -57.71 -28.14 9.36
CA PHE A 12 -56.81 -27.52 8.37
C PHE A 12 -56.39 -26.08 8.71
N ALA A 13 -56.94 -25.47 9.75
CA ALA A 13 -56.61 -24.09 10.12
C ALA A 13 -55.45 -23.96 11.13
N LEU A 14 -55.00 -25.05 11.77
CA LEU A 14 -53.89 -25.01 12.74
C LEU A 14 -52.52 -25.42 12.16
N SER A 15 -52.44 -25.96 10.94
CA SER A 15 -51.17 -26.39 10.36
C SER A 15 -50.44 -25.30 9.56
N SER A 16 -51.13 -24.21 9.18
CA SER A 16 -50.55 -23.12 8.36
C SER A 16 -49.98 -21.95 9.18
N GLN A 17 -50.34 -21.82 10.46
CA GLN A 17 -49.78 -20.78 11.33
C GLN A 17 -48.46 -21.21 12.00
N LEU A 18 -48.15 -22.51 12.06
CA LEU A 18 -46.87 -22.98 12.61
C LEU A 18 -45.70 -22.88 11.60
N PHE A 19 -45.97 -22.95 10.30
CA PHE A 19 -44.92 -22.89 9.27
C PHE A 19 -44.39 -21.46 9.01
N ALA A 20 -45.23 -20.44 9.18
CA ALA A 20 -44.82 -19.05 8.93
C ALA A 20 -43.90 -18.49 10.04
N VAL A 21 -44.05 -18.93 11.29
CA VAL A 21 -43.26 -18.43 12.43
C VAL A 21 -41.87 -19.07 12.49
N VAL A 22 -41.74 -20.35 12.11
CA VAL A 22 -40.43 -21.05 12.07
C VAL A 22 -39.54 -20.56 10.92
N SER A 23 -40.14 -20.16 9.79
CA SER A 23 -39.43 -19.54 8.66
C SER A 23 -38.84 -18.16 9.01
N CYS A 24 -39.56 -17.35 9.80
CA CYS A 24 -39.12 -16.01 10.17
C CYS A 24 -38.00 -16.02 11.23
N LEU A 25 -37.96 -17.02 12.13
CA LEU A 25 -36.91 -17.16 13.14
C LEU A 25 -35.57 -17.69 12.57
N LEU A 26 -35.59 -18.51 11.52
CA LEU A 26 -34.37 -18.95 10.83
C LEU A 26 -33.77 -17.88 9.92
N ALA A 27 -34.59 -16.98 9.36
CA ALA A 27 -34.12 -15.83 8.59
C ALA A 27 -33.46 -14.76 9.47
N LEU A 28 -33.87 -14.62 10.74
CA LEU A 28 -33.25 -13.67 11.68
C LEU A 28 -31.88 -14.14 12.20
N ALA A 29 -31.66 -15.45 12.32
CA ALA A 29 -30.38 -16.00 12.80
C ALA A 29 -29.23 -15.82 11.79
N TRP A 30 -29.54 -15.63 10.50
CA TRP A 30 -28.53 -15.37 9.46
C TRP A 30 -28.07 -13.91 9.39
N LEU A 31 -28.76 -12.99 10.06
CA LEU A 31 -28.38 -11.57 10.13
C LEU A 31 -27.47 -11.21 11.31
N LEU A 32 -27.18 -12.18 12.19
CA LEU A 32 -26.42 -11.99 13.43
C LEU A 32 -25.04 -12.66 13.42
N LEU A 33 -24.56 -13.13 12.25
CA LEU A 33 -23.15 -13.45 12.13
C LEU A 33 -22.37 -12.12 12.18
N PRO A 34 -21.51 -11.88 13.19
CA PRO A 34 -20.63 -10.73 13.15
C PRO A 34 -19.86 -10.81 11.84
N ALA A 35 -19.93 -9.75 11.03
CA ALA A 35 -19.08 -9.62 9.86
C ALA A 35 -17.65 -9.98 10.32
N PRO A 36 -16.94 -10.89 9.62
CA PRO A 36 -15.58 -11.21 10.02
C PRO A 36 -14.83 -9.88 10.12
N ALA A 37 -14.41 -9.53 11.33
CA ALA A 37 -13.57 -8.36 11.53
C ALA A 37 -12.42 -8.52 10.55
N LEU A 38 -12.34 -7.63 9.56
CA LEU A 38 -11.37 -7.71 8.48
C LEU A 38 -10.01 -7.84 9.14
N ALA A 39 -9.44 -9.05 9.14
CA ALA A 39 -8.24 -9.33 9.91
C ALA A 39 -7.16 -8.40 9.38
N ALA A 40 -6.65 -7.49 10.22
CA ALA A 40 -5.62 -6.55 9.84
C ALA A 40 -4.46 -7.33 9.19
N GLU A 41 -4.24 -7.09 7.89
CA GLU A 41 -3.19 -7.79 7.16
C GLU A 41 -1.84 -7.50 7.82
N LYS A 42 -1.03 -8.55 8.02
CA LYS A 42 0.27 -8.42 8.68
C LYS A 42 1.13 -7.40 7.95
N PRO A 43 1.82 -6.49 8.66
CA PRO A 43 2.68 -5.50 8.04
C PRO A 43 3.77 -6.17 7.21
N VAL A 44 4.00 -5.64 6.01
CA VAL A 44 5.05 -6.12 5.10
C VAL A 44 6.32 -5.32 5.34
N THR A 45 7.45 -5.98 5.52
CA THR A 45 8.74 -5.32 5.71
C THR A 45 9.58 -5.38 4.44
N ILE A 46 10.19 -4.26 4.05
CA ILE A 46 11.15 -4.16 2.95
C ILE A 46 12.52 -3.74 3.49
N GLU A 47 13.58 -4.41 3.02
CA GLU A 47 14.96 -3.94 3.17
C GLU A 47 15.37 -3.25 1.87
N MET A 48 15.74 -1.96 1.97
CA MET A 48 16.29 -1.16 0.87
C MET A 48 17.76 -0.85 1.16
N LYS A 49 18.66 -1.27 0.28
CA LYS A 49 20.10 -1.01 0.38
C LYS A 49 20.52 0.08 -0.58
N ILE A 50 21.04 1.17 -0.03
CA ILE A 50 21.61 2.27 -0.80
C ILE A 50 23.13 2.07 -0.87
N GLU A 51 23.65 1.99 -2.09
CA GLU A 51 25.08 1.76 -2.35
C GLU A 51 25.93 2.82 -1.65
N GLY A 52 26.92 2.38 -0.86
CA GLY A 52 27.82 3.27 -0.10
C GLY A 52 27.19 4.02 1.09
N ARG A 53 25.88 3.87 1.35
CA ARG A 53 25.18 4.56 2.47
C ARG A 53 24.67 3.61 3.54
N GLY A 54 24.27 2.40 3.18
CA GLY A 54 23.76 1.39 4.12
C GLY A 54 22.35 0.91 3.81
N ALA A 55 21.70 0.28 4.80
CA ALA A 55 20.37 -0.30 4.67
C ALA A 55 19.31 0.51 5.42
N VAL A 56 18.13 0.61 4.81
CA VAL A 56 16.91 1.21 5.34
C VAL A 56 15.85 0.12 5.42
N MET A 57 15.20 -0.01 6.57
CA MET A 57 14.08 -0.93 6.76
C MET A 57 12.77 -0.14 6.70
N LEU A 58 11.86 -0.59 5.85
CA LEU A 58 10.54 0.01 5.64
C LEU A 58 9.46 -0.95 6.13
N GLU A 59 8.46 -0.44 6.82
CA GLU A 59 7.22 -1.14 7.17
C GLU A 59 6.09 -0.58 6.32
N LEU A 60 5.38 -1.45 5.60
CA LEU A 60 4.25 -1.09 4.75
C LEU A 60 2.91 -1.40 5.42
N TYR A 61 1.88 -0.68 5.01
CA TYR A 61 0.53 -0.69 5.59
C TYR A 61 -0.51 -1.31 4.65
N PRO A 62 -0.53 -2.65 4.49
CA PRO A 62 -1.45 -3.30 3.56
C PRO A 62 -2.93 -3.09 3.91
N SER A 63 -3.27 -2.89 5.19
CA SER A 63 -4.66 -2.61 5.58
C SER A 63 -5.13 -1.20 5.16
N ASP A 64 -4.21 -0.25 5.01
CA ASP A 64 -4.54 1.16 4.71
C ASP A 64 -4.34 1.54 3.24
N ALA A 65 -3.50 0.79 2.51
CA ALA A 65 -3.19 1.01 1.11
C ALA A 65 -2.94 -0.33 0.39
N PRO A 66 -3.93 -1.25 0.37
CA PRO A 66 -3.73 -2.62 -0.10
C PRO A 66 -3.23 -2.71 -1.55
N LYS A 67 -3.77 -1.89 -2.47
CA LYS A 67 -3.39 -1.93 -3.88
C LYS A 67 -1.98 -1.37 -4.08
N THR A 68 -1.64 -0.31 -3.38
CA THR A 68 -0.32 0.33 -3.40
C THR A 68 0.76 -0.61 -2.85
N VAL A 69 0.49 -1.23 -1.70
CA VAL A 69 1.40 -2.19 -1.07
C VAL A 69 1.57 -3.43 -1.94
N ALA A 70 0.49 -3.99 -2.48
CA ALA A 70 0.56 -5.15 -3.37
C ALA A 70 1.40 -4.85 -4.62
N HIS A 71 1.24 -3.68 -5.22
CA HIS A 71 2.01 -3.25 -6.40
C HIS A 71 3.49 -3.07 -6.09
N MET A 72 3.84 -2.39 -4.99
CA MET A 72 5.24 -2.26 -4.58
C MET A 72 5.89 -3.61 -4.28
N VAL A 73 5.17 -4.52 -3.61
CA VAL A 73 5.65 -5.88 -3.32
C VAL A 73 5.92 -6.66 -4.61
N ASP A 74 5.03 -6.58 -5.60
CA ASP A 74 5.22 -7.18 -6.92
C ASP A 74 6.47 -6.61 -7.62
N LEU A 75 6.65 -5.29 -7.61
CA LEU A 75 7.84 -4.64 -8.15
C LEU A 75 9.14 -5.08 -7.44
N CYS A 76 9.11 -5.20 -6.10
CA CYS A 76 10.26 -5.71 -5.34
C CYS A 76 10.57 -7.17 -5.68
N LYS A 77 9.55 -8.03 -5.81
CA LYS A 77 9.73 -9.46 -6.21
C LYS A 77 10.38 -9.58 -7.58
N ARG A 78 10.03 -8.70 -8.52
CA ARG A 78 10.65 -8.62 -9.85
C ARG A 78 12.00 -7.89 -9.88
N LYS A 79 12.53 -7.49 -8.71
CA LYS A 79 13.76 -6.68 -8.58
C LYS A 79 13.70 -5.37 -9.38
N PHE A 80 12.52 -4.82 -9.58
CA PHE A 80 12.29 -3.63 -10.41
C PHE A 80 13.10 -2.43 -9.91
N TYR A 81 13.18 -2.23 -8.59
CA TYR A 81 13.88 -1.11 -7.99
C TYR A 81 15.41 -1.22 -7.99
N ASN A 82 15.95 -2.41 -8.25
CA ASN A 82 17.39 -2.60 -8.24
C ASN A 82 18.03 -1.80 -9.39
N GLY A 83 19.06 -1.02 -9.06
CA GLY A 83 19.76 -0.15 -9.98
C GLY A 83 19.11 1.22 -10.18
N ILE A 84 17.89 1.47 -9.68
CA ILE A 84 17.27 2.80 -9.78
C ILE A 84 18.08 3.81 -8.96
N LEU A 85 18.24 5.00 -9.50
CA LEU A 85 18.86 6.12 -8.80
C LEU A 85 17.80 6.98 -8.13
N VAL A 86 18.17 7.59 -7.01
CA VAL A 86 17.41 8.67 -6.39
C VAL A 86 17.52 9.89 -7.30
N HIS A 87 16.42 10.31 -7.91
CA HIS A 87 16.43 11.40 -8.88
C HIS A 87 16.08 12.77 -8.30
N ARG A 88 15.49 12.79 -7.10
CA ARG A 88 15.11 14.03 -6.42
C ARG A 88 15.32 13.91 -4.91
N VAL A 89 16.03 14.89 -4.36
CA VAL A 89 16.19 15.10 -2.92
C VAL A 89 15.98 16.58 -2.66
N GLU A 90 14.98 16.90 -1.87
CA GLU A 90 14.73 18.25 -1.40
C GLU A 90 14.99 18.30 0.11
N PRO A 91 16.10 18.88 0.55
CA PRO A 91 16.37 19.07 1.98
C PRO A 91 15.21 19.80 2.67
N GLY A 92 14.75 19.26 3.80
CA GLY A 92 13.60 19.81 4.52
C GLY A 92 12.23 19.39 3.97
N PHE A 93 12.18 18.55 2.92
CA PHE A 93 10.93 18.09 2.33
C PHE A 93 10.93 16.57 2.15
N VAL A 94 11.47 16.04 1.04
CA VAL A 94 11.39 14.61 0.70
C VAL A 94 12.62 14.09 -0.04
N VAL A 95 12.83 12.78 0.04
CA VAL A 95 13.66 12.00 -0.89
C VAL A 95 12.73 11.21 -1.80
N GLN A 96 12.94 11.26 -3.12
CA GLN A 96 12.07 10.62 -4.11
C GLN A 96 12.87 9.75 -5.09
N ALA A 97 12.36 8.55 -5.34
CA ALA A 97 12.96 7.55 -6.21
C ALA A 97 11.88 6.69 -6.90
N GLY A 98 12.31 5.62 -7.58
CA GLY A 98 11.41 4.66 -8.23
C GLY A 98 11.15 4.91 -9.72
N ASP A 99 11.91 5.82 -10.35
CA ASP A 99 11.87 6.03 -11.80
C ASP A 99 12.86 5.09 -12.53
N PRO A 100 12.39 4.13 -13.35
CA PRO A 100 13.27 3.19 -14.06
C PRO A 100 14.14 3.84 -15.14
N LYS A 101 13.81 5.04 -15.64
CA LYS A 101 14.66 5.75 -16.62
C LYS A 101 16.04 6.10 -16.09
N THR A 102 16.19 6.11 -14.76
CA THR A 102 17.46 6.39 -14.11
C THR A 102 18.44 5.21 -14.10
N LYS A 103 18.00 3.98 -14.43
CA LYS A 103 18.83 2.77 -14.29
C LYS A 103 20.10 2.82 -15.14
N GLU A 104 19.96 3.29 -16.37
CA GLU A 104 21.03 3.37 -17.36
C GLU A 104 21.93 4.60 -17.17
N LEU A 105 21.58 5.51 -16.27
CA LEU A 105 22.38 6.69 -15.97
C LEU A 105 23.53 6.37 -15.02
N LYS A 106 24.62 7.12 -15.17
CA LYS A 106 25.71 7.11 -14.19
C LYS A 106 25.32 7.98 -12.98
N PRO A 107 25.64 7.57 -11.73
CA PRO A 107 25.32 8.34 -10.52
C PRO A 107 25.77 9.81 -10.60
N ALA A 108 27.02 10.05 -11.00
CA ALA A 108 27.58 11.39 -11.14
C ALA A 108 26.91 12.21 -12.24
N GLU A 109 26.45 11.56 -13.31
CA GLU A 109 25.74 12.23 -14.41
C GLU A 109 24.39 12.76 -13.94
N LEU A 110 23.59 11.92 -13.27
CA LEU A 110 22.30 12.36 -12.74
C LEU A 110 22.45 13.43 -11.66
N ALA A 111 23.47 13.31 -10.79
CA ALA A 111 23.76 14.28 -9.74
C ALA A 111 24.14 15.67 -10.29
N ALA A 112 24.84 15.74 -11.42
CA ALA A 112 25.25 16.99 -12.07
C ALA A 112 24.24 17.48 -13.13
N MET A 113 23.14 16.76 -13.37
CA MET A 113 22.21 17.05 -14.46
C MET A 113 21.37 18.30 -14.18
N SER A 114 21.32 19.22 -15.15
CA SER A 114 20.43 20.39 -15.09
C SER A 114 18.96 19.99 -15.21
N ASP A 115 18.06 20.81 -14.67
CA ASP A 115 16.63 20.54 -14.73
C ASP A 115 16.08 20.49 -16.16
N ARG A 116 16.63 21.33 -17.06
CA ARG A 116 16.31 21.25 -18.50
C ARG A 116 16.63 19.87 -19.06
N LYS A 117 17.80 19.31 -18.73
CA LYS A 117 18.20 18.00 -19.26
C LYS A 117 17.38 16.87 -18.62
N LYS A 118 17.05 16.97 -17.34
CA LYS A 118 16.11 16.04 -16.68
C LYS A 118 14.76 16.04 -17.39
N MET A 119 14.23 17.21 -17.75
CA MET A 119 12.97 17.34 -18.48
C MET A 119 13.05 16.75 -19.89
N GLU A 120 14.12 17.02 -20.63
CA GLU A 120 14.38 16.44 -21.96
C GLU A 120 14.41 14.91 -21.93
N LEU A 121 15.07 14.33 -20.91
CA LEU A 121 15.15 12.88 -20.69
C LEU A 121 13.93 12.32 -19.94
N GLN A 122 12.98 13.19 -19.58
CA GLN A 122 11.77 12.86 -18.83
C GLN A 122 12.04 12.09 -17.52
N ILE A 123 13.10 12.47 -16.81
CA ILE A 123 13.42 11.98 -15.47
C ILE A 123 12.38 12.50 -14.48
N GLY A 124 11.87 11.63 -13.62
CA GLY A 124 10.74 11.87 -12.73
C GLY A 124 9.38 11.57 -13.37
N ALA A 125 9.33 11.17 -14.65
CA ALA A 125 8.08 10.83 -15.33
C ALA A 125 7.99 9.34 -15.75
N GLY A 126 9.00 8.52 -15.46
CA GLY A 126 8.95 7.08 -15.73
C GLY A 126 8.13 6.30 -14.70
N GLY A 127 7.80 5.05 -15.05
CA GLY A 127 6.97 4.16 -14.25
C GLY A 127 7.16 2.69 -14.65
N SER A 128 6.57 1.76 -13.90
CA SER A 128 6.53 0.35 -14.29
C SER A 128 5.65 0.06 -15.51
N GLY A 129 4.85 1.04 -15.94
CA GLY A 129 3.91 0.92 -17.05
C GLY A 129 2.52 0.44 -16.60
N LYS A 130 2.29 0.35 -15.30
CA LYS A 130 1.00 -0.03 -14.71
C LYS A 130 0.64 0.95 -13.60
N ASN A 131 -0.32 1.81 -13.90
CA ASN A 131 -0.89 2.70 -12.90
C ASN A 131 -1.76 1.93 -11.92
N ILE A 132 -1.83 2.44 -10.69
CA ILE A 132 -2.72 2.01 -9.63
C ILE A 132 -3.69 3.14 -9.26
N PRO A 133 -4.91 2.81 -8.82
CA PRO A 133 -5.86 3.82 -8.36
C PRO A 133 -5.36 4.50 -7.09
N PHE A 134 -5.78 5.73 -6.88
CA PHE A 134 -5.51 6.47 -5.65
C PHE A 134 -6.20 5.81 -4.45
N GLU A 135 -5.45 5.60 -3.37
CA GLU A 135 -5.98 5.07 -2.10
C GLU A 135 -5.98 6.18 -1.05
N VAL A 136 -7.16 6.48 -0.52
CA VAL A 136 -7.33 7.45 0.56
C VAL A 136 -7.10 6.75 1.90
N ASN A 137 -6.32 7.38 2.78
CA ASN A 137 -6.26 7.03 4.20
C ASN A 137 -6.04 8.29 5.05
N ASP A 138 -6.14 8.14 6.37
CA ASP A 138 -6.04 9.21 7.37
C ASP A 138 -4.60 9.44 7.88
N LYS A 139 -3.61 8.82 7.23
CA LYS A 139 -2.23 8.88 7.68
C LYS A 139 -1.57 10.20 7.27
N THR A 140 -0.88 10.78 8.24
CA THR A 140 -0.17 12.05 8.13
C THR A 140 1.24 11.87 7.55
N HIS A 141 1.70 12.82 6.74
CA HIS A 141 3.06 12.92 6.19
C HIS A 141 4.08 13.39 7.21
N LYS A 142 4.27 12.60 8.28
CA LYS A 142 5.28 12.83 9.32
C LYS A 142 6.69 12.45 8.82
N PRO A 143 7.78 12.94 9.46
CA PRO A 143 9.13 12.50 9.14
C PRO A 143 9.24 10.96 9.13
N GLY A 144 9.86 10.43 8.08
CA GLY A 144 10.08 9.00 7.89
C GLY A 144 8.89 8.23 7.28
N THR A 145 7.73 8.85 7.06
CA THR A 145 6.64 8.17 6.33
C THR A 145 6.96 8.08 4.84
N MET A 146 6.46 7.03 4.20
CA MET A 146 6.62 6.73 2.79
C MET A 146 5.28 6.84 2.07
N ALA A 147 5.26 7.56 0.95
CA ALA A 147 4.05 7.82 0.20
C ALA A 147 4.26 7.66 -1.32
N MET A 148 3.16 7.39 -2.03
CA MET A 148 3.17 7.14 -3.48
C MET A 148 3.25 8.48 -4.22
N ALA A 149 4.19 8.60 -5.15
CA ALA A 149 4.26 9.79 -5.99
C ALA A 149 3.17 9.73 -7.07
N LEU A 150 2.51 10.85 -7.31
CA LEU A 150 1.44 11.02 -8.29
C LEU A 150 1.78 12.18 -9.22
N SER A 151 1.34 12.10 -10.49
CA SER A 151 1.47 13.21 -11.43
C SER A 151 0.65 14.44 -11.03
N ARG A 152 -0.48 14.20 -10.36
CA ARG A 152 -1.39 15.21 -9.81
C ARG A 152 -1.94 14.70 -8.47
N PRO A 153 -2.17 15.56 -7.47
CA PRO A 153 -2.83 15.18 -6.23
C PRO A 153 -4.12 14.38 -6.47
N ARG A 154 -4.35 13.35 -5.65
CA ARG A 154 -5.60 12.56 -5.66
C ARG A 154 -5.98 11.97 -7.04
N SER A 155 -5.00 11.52 -7.81
CA SER A 155 -5.23 10.95 -9.14
C SER A 155 -4.75 9.50 -9.24
N ASP A 156 -5.39 8.72 -10.14
CA ASP A 156 -5.07 7.32 -10.44
C ASP A 156 -3.81 7.20 -11.32
N THR A 157 -2.74 7.90 -10.93
CA THR A 157 -1.48 7.99 -11.66
C THR A 157 -0.28 7.47 -10.88
N GLY A 158 -0.51 6.91 -9.69
CA GLY A 158 0.53 6.21 -8.95
C GLY A 158 1.00 5.01 -9.75
N ASP A 159 2.31 4.76 -9.72
CA ASP A 159 2.92 3.63 -10.43
C ASP A 159 4.08 3.09 -9.58
N SER A 160 5.33 3.41 -9.93
CA SER A 160 6.51 2.87 -9.24
C SER A 160 7.24 3.88 -8.39
N GLN A 161 7.01 5.18 -8.61
CA GLN A 161 7.71 6.24 -7.90
C GLN A 161 7.14 6.48 -6.51
N TRP A 162 8.03 6.68 -5.55
CA TRP A 162 7.68 6.90 -4.15
C TRP A 162 8.58 7.97 -3.55
N PHE A 163 8.14 8.54 -2.44
CA PHE A 163 8.95 9.45 -1.66
C PHE A 163 8.89 9.12 -0.17
N ILE A 164 9.97 9.48 0.55
CA ILE A 164 10.07 9.42 2.00
C ILE A 164 10.17 10.85 2.52
N ASN A 165 9.30 11.20 3.47
CA ASN A 165 9.30 12.51 4.11
C ASN A 165 10.53 12.68 5.01
N LEU A 166 11.30 13.76 4.81
CA LEU A 166 12.42 14.12 5.68
C LEU A 166 11.95 14.93 6.88
N GLU A 167 10.93 15.74 6.69
CA GLU A 167 10.28 16.58 7.70
C GLU A 167 8.75 16.36 7.72
N ALA A 168 8.03 17.09 8.57
CA ALA A 168 6.57 17.06 8.60
C ALA A 168 6.01 17.86 7.41
N ASN A 169 5.27 17.17 6.53
CA ASN A 169 4.75 17.72 5.29
C ASN A 169 3.21 17.65 5.24
N HIS A 170 2.56 18.22 6.24
CA HIS A 170 1.10 18.18 6.41
C HIS A 170 0.31 18.71 5.20
N GLN A 171 0.92 19.58 4.39
CA GLN A 171 0.36 20.05 3.13
C GLN A 171 0.10 18.94 2.10
N LEU A 172 0.66 17.73 2.29
CA LEU A 172 0.42 16.57 1.43
C LEU A 172 -0.68 15.64 1.96
N ASP A 173 -1.18 15.88 3.19
CA ASP A 173 -2.16 15.02 3.84
C ASP A 173 -3.46 14.93 3.03
N GLY A 174 -3.93 13.72 2.79
CA GLY A 174 -5.12 13.45 1.97
C GLY A 174 -4.93 13.57 0.46
N ASP A 175 -3.81 14.12 -0.01
CA ASP A 175 -3.50 14.31 -1.43
C ASP A 175 -2.58 13.23 -2.00
N TYR A 176 -1.74 12.65 -1.15
CA TYR A 176 -0.82 11.56 -1.47
C TYR A 176 -1.01 10.41 -0.46
N CYS A 177 -1.06 9.18 -0.98
CA CYS A 177 -1.29 8.00 -0.13
C CYS A 177 -0.03 7.63 0.64
N VAL A 178 -0.05 7.80 1.97
CA VAL A 178 0.99 7.24 2.84
C VAL A 178 0.74 5.75 3.01
N PHE A 179 1.65 4.92 2.53
CA PHE A 179 1.50 3.46 2.52
C PHE A 179 2.61 2.73 3.30
N GLY A 180 3.53 3.46 3.93
CA GLY A 180 4.53 2.87 4.81
C GLY A 180 5.32 3.89 5.63
N LYS A 181 6.35 3.43 6.34
CA LYS A 181 7.33 4.25 7.06
C LYS A 181 8.69 3.57 7.17
N VAL A 182 9.71 4.37 7.42
CA VAL A 182 11.03 3.91 7.87
C VAL A 182 10.92 3.43 9.32
N ILE A 183 11.36 2.20 9.58
CA ILE A 183 11.47 1.62 10.93
C ILE A 183 12.94 1.47 11.39
N LYS A 184 13.91 1.54 10.47
CA LYS A 184 15.35 1.58 10.77
C LYS A 184 16.09 2.28 9.63
N GLY A 185 17.14 3.04 9.96
CA GLY A 185 18.01 3.69 8.96
C GLY A 185 17.52 5.07 8.52
N MET A 186 16.80 5.81 9.37
CA MET A 186 16.42 7.19 9.03
C MET A 186 17.64 8.12 8.88
N ASP A 187 18.72 7.84 9.60
CA ASP A 187 20.02 8.51 9.45
C ASP A 187 20.66 8.23 8.08
N VAL A 188 20.44 7.02 7.52
CA VAL A 188 20.83 6.67 6.15
C VAL A 188 19.99 7.49 5.16
N VAL A 189 18.65 7.52 5.34
CA VAL A 189 17.74 8.31 4.48
C VAL A 189 18.15 9.78 4.43
N ARG A 190 18.47 10.39 5.58
CA ARG A 190 18.92 11.79 5.66
C ARG A 190 20.26 12.07 4.96
N LYS A 191 21.06 11.05 4.69
CA LYS A 191 22.35 11.16 3.98
C LYS A 191 22.22 10.90 2.47
N ILE A 192 21.05 10.43 2.00
CA ILE A 192 20.82 10.17 0.58
C ILE A 192 20.97 11.45 -0.23
N ARG A 193 21.62 11.33 -1.39
CA ARG A 193 21.79 12.40 -2.37
C ARG A 193 21.21 12.00 -3.73
N VAL A 194 20.94 12.99 -4.58
CA VAL A 194 20.61 12.74 -5.99
C VAL A 194 21.75 11.93 -6.63
N GLY A 195 21.40 10.89 -7.37
CA GLY A 195 22.34 9.96 -7.98
C GLY A 195 22.72 8.76 -7.10
N ASP A 196 22.41 8.75 -5.81
CA ASP A 196 22.64 7.55 -4.97
C ASP A 196 21.82 6.37 -5.51
N ARG A 197 22.45 5.18 -5.58
CA ARG A 197 21.86 3.99 -6.21
C ARG A 197 21.19 3.08 -5.20
N ILE A 198 19.96 2.66 -5.50
CA ILE A 198 19.28 1.56 -4.81
C ILE A 198 19.87 0.25 -5.34
N SER A 199 20.84 -0.30 -4.61
CA SER A 199 21.49 -1.57 -4.98
C SER A 199 20.54 -2.77 -4.85
N SER A 200 19.64 -2.74 -3.87
CA SER A 200 18.60 -3.76 -3.68
C SER A 200 17.40 -3.17 -2.95
N MET A 201 16.19 -3.59 -3.30
CA MET A 201 14.97 -3.35 -2.53
C MET A 201 14.10 -4.61 -2.55
N GLN A 202 13.98 -5.27 -1.41
CA GLN A 202 13.44 -6.63 -1.31
C GLN A 202 12.53 -6.80 -0.09
N VAL A 203 11.49 -7.62 -0.25
CA VAL A 203 10.61 -8.01 0.86
C VAL A 203 11.37 -8.94 1.81
N VAL A 204 11.35 -8.63 3.10
CA VAL A 204 11.95 -9.45 4.14
C VAL A 204 10.88 -10.37 4.71
N THR A 205 11.05 -11.67 4.50
CA THR A 205 10.29 -12.68 5.22
C THR A 205 10.98 -12.92 6.56
N LYS A 206 10.29 -12.68 7.69
CA LYS A 206 10.74 -13.24 8.97
C LYS A 206 10.75 -14.76 8.78
N LYS A 207 11.94 -15.39 8.79
CA LYS A 207 12.02 -16.85 8.97
C LYS A 207 11.25 -17.17 10.25
N ALA A 208 10.19 -17.97 10.13
CA ALA A 208 9.57 -18.60 11.30
C ALA A 208 10.70 -19.29 12.09
N GLY A 209 10.73 -19.04 13.40
CA GLY A 209 11.90 -19.18 14.26
C GLY A 209 12.82 -20.37 13.92
N ALA A 210 14.10 -20.06 13.71
CA ALA A 210 15.13 -21.03 14.01
C ALA A 210 15.04 -21.31 15.51
N LYS A 211 14.50 -22.48 15.88
CA LYS A 211 14.66 -23.02 17.23
C LYS A 211 16.16 -22.96 17.53
N ARG A 212 16.54 -22.18 18.55
CA ARG A 212 17.81 -22.37 19.22
C ARG A 212 17.73 -23.76 19.85
N ASN A 213 18.39 -24.72 19.22
CA ASN A 213 18.81 -25.95 19.89
C ASN A 213 20.14 -25.65 20.59
#